data_AF-A0A417F6S3-F1
#
_entry.id   AF-A0A417F6S3-F1
#
_cell.length_a   1.000
_cell.length_b   1.000
_cell.length_c   1.000
_cell.angle_alpha   90.00
_cell.angle_beta   90.00
_cell.angle_gamma   90.00
#
_symmetry.space_group_name_H-M   'P 1'
#
loop_
_entity.id
_entity.type
_entity.pdbx_description
1 polymer ?
#
loop_
_entity_poly.entity_id
_entity_poly.type
_entity_poly.pdbx_seq_one_letter_code
_entity_poly.pdbx_strand_id
1 'polypeptide(L)'
;MTAIIACLAVVPAFADNEALNAVNKLSDTIFALIKAVGLICTGWGVLQLGMSVQSHDASQRTQGVLCILGGLLIYFVKAILTSIGAA
;
A
#
# COMPACT_ATOMS: atom_id res chain seq x y z
N MET A 1 13.03 0.48 -19.84
CA MET A 1 14.35 0.84 -19.26
C MET A 1 14.18 1.31 -17.81
N THR A 2 13.48 0.54 -16.96
CA THR A 2 13.22 0.92 -15.56
C THR A 2 13.31 -0.29 -14.61
N ALA A 3 13.10 -1.51 -15.11
CA ALA A 3 13.17 -2.73 -14.31
C ALA A 3 14.60 -3.15 -13.89
N ILE A 4 15.65 -2.77 -14.64
CA ILE A 4 17.02 -3.25 -14.41
C ILE A 4 17.71 -2.53 -13.24
N ILE A 5 17.30 -1.29 -12.92
CA ILE A 5 17.91 -0.49 -11.84
C ILE A 5 17.56 -1.06 -10.46
N ALA A 6 16.45 -1.79 -10.34
CA ALA A 6 16.05 -2.44 -9.09
C ALA A 6 16.95 -3.64 -8.72
N CYS A 7 17.63 -4.27 -9.70
CA CYS A 7 18.48 -5.45 -9.44
C CYS A 7 19.91 -5.11 -8.99
N LEU A 8 20.41 -3.89 -9.22
CA LEU A 8 21.76 -3.49 -8.83
C LEU A 8 21.86 -2.87 -7.42
N ALA A 9 20.73 -2.71 -6.72
CA ALA A 9 20.69 -2.17 -5.36
C ALA A 9 20.77 -3.24 -4.25
N VAL A 10 21.10 -4.49 -4.58
CA VAL A 10 21.37 -5.54 -3.58
C VAL A 10 22.85 -5.46 -3.19
N VAL A 11 23.18 -4.47 -2.35
CA VAL A 11 24.46 -4.44 -1.63
C VAL A 11 24.33 -5.41 -0.45
N PRO A 12 25.24 -6.39 -0.27
CA PRO A 12 25.20 -7.23 0.92
C PRO A 12 25.69 -6.40 2.10
N ALA A 13 24.75 -5.89 2.91
CA ALA A 13 25.07 -5.21 4.15
C ALA A 13 25.39 -6.26 5.22
N PHE A 14 26.67 -6.58 5.39
CA PHE A 14 27.16 -7.25 6.59
C PHE A 14 27.07 -6.27 7.77
N ALA A 15 26.17 -6.53 8.72
CA ALA A 15 26.38 -6.10 10.09
C ALA A 15 25.73 -7.10 11.06
N ASP A 16 26.49 -7.47 12.08
CA ASP A 16 25.99 -8.08 13.31
C ASP A 16 24.73 -7.34 13.79
N ASN A 17 23.78 -8.10 14.37
CA ASN A 17 22.55 -7.77 15.12
C ASN A 17 21.87 -6.37 15.00
N GLU A 18 22.62 -5.28 14.92
CA GLU A 18 22.24 -3.92 14.50
C GLU A 18 21.70 -3.85 13.07
N ALA A 19 22.26 -4.58 12.09
CA ALA A 19 21.71 -4.57 10.71
C ALA A 19 20.31 -5.16 10.65
N LEU A 20 20.06 -6.25 11.39
CA LEU A 20 18.75 -6.87 11.46
C LEU A 20 17.72 -5.88 12.04
N ASN A 21 18.11 -5.11 13.06
CA ASN A 21 17.26 -4.08 13.66
C ASN A 21 16.99 -2.90 12.70
N ALA A 22 18.01 -2.48 11.93
CA ALA A 22 17.85 -1.45 10.90
C ALA A 22 16.92 -1.91 9.77
N VAL A 23 17.05 -3.17 9.32
CA VAL A 23 16.17 -3.78 8.32
C VAL A 23 14.73 -3.92 8.83
N ASN A 24 14.54 -4.31 10.10
CA ASN A 24 13.21 -4.39 10.71
C ASN A 24 12.51 -3.03 10.80
N LYS A 25 13.23 -1.98 11.22
CA LYS A 25 12.70 -0.60 11.23
C LYS A 25 12.40 -0.08 9.82
N LEU A 26 13.22 -0.44 8.84
CA LEU A 26 12.99 -0.11 7.44
C LEU A 26 11.72 -0.80 6.92
N SER A 27 11.54 -2.09 7.21
CA SER A 27 10.33 -2.85 6.88
C SER A 27 9.09 -2.22 7.48
N ASP A 28 9.12 -1.87 8.77
CA ASP A 28 8.02 -1.18 9.44
C ASP A 28 7.70 0.18 8.81
N THR A 29 8.73 0.92 8.37
CA THR A 29 8.58 2.20 7.69
C THR A 29 7.93 2.03 6.31
N ILE A 30 8.36 1.03 5.53
CA ILE A 30 7.78 0.71 4.22
C ILE A 30 6.32 0.28 4.38
N PHE A 31 6.00 -0.56 5.36
CA PHE A 31 4.61 -0.94 5.62
C PHE A 31 3.76 0.23 6.11
N ALA A 32 4.32 1.17 6.87
CA ALA A 32 3.63 2.39 7.26
C ALA A 32 3.34 3.29 6.05
N LEU A 33 4.28 3.42 5.11
CA LEU A 33 4.08 4.12 3.84
C LEU A 33 3.00 3.46 2.98
N ILE A 34 3.00 2.13 2.85
CA ILE A 34 1.96 1.38 2.11
C ILE A 34 0.58 1.62 2.72
N LYS A 35 0.47 1.60 4.06
CA LYS A 35 -0.78 1.94 4.76
C LYS A 35 -1.25 3.36 4.46
N ALA A 36 -0.33 4.32 4.44
CA ALA A 36 -0.64 5.71 4.10
C ALA A 36 -1.17 5.84 2.65
N VAL A 37 -0.55 5.13 1.70
CA VAL A 37 -1.02 5.08 0.29
C VAL A 37 -2.40 4.44 0.19
N GLY A 38 -2.65 3.36 0.92
CA GLY A 38 -3.98 2.73 0.98
C GLY A 38 -5.06 3.72 1.43
N LEU A 39 -4.79 4.47 2.51
CA LEU A 39 -5.70 5.48 3.04
C LEU A 39 -5.97 6.62 2.05
N ILE A 40 -4.94 7.07 1.31
CA ILE A 40 -5.07 8.11 0.28
C ILE A 40 -5.97 7.62 -0.88
N CYS A 41 -5.76 6.39 -1.35
CA CYS A 41 -6.62 5.78 -2.38
C CYS A 41 -8.07 5.66 -1.92
N THR A 42 -8.31 5.28 -0.66
CA THR A 42 -9.66 5.25 -0.10
C THR A 42 -10.29 6.64 -0.08
N GLY A 43 -9.52 7.68 0.29
CA GLY A 43 -9.96 9.07 0.25
C GLY A 43 -10.36 9.54 -1.16
N TRP A 44 -9.57 9.19 -2.17
CA TRP A 44 -9.87 9.50 -3.57
C TRP A 44 -11.13 8.81 -4.08
N GLY A 45 -11.31 7.53 -3.74
CA GLY A 45 -12.52 6.77 -4.10
C GLY A 45 -13.80 7.36 -3.48
N VAL A 46 -13.73 7.91 -2.27
CA VAL A 46 -14.87 8.63 -1.63
C VAL A 46 -15.26 9.88 -2.42
N LEU A 47 -14.28 10.66 -2.89
CA LEU A 47 -14.55 11.83 -3.73
C LEU A 47 -15.22 11.43 -5.06
N GLN A 48 -14.77 10.32 -5.66
CA GLN A 48 -15.38 9.77 -6.87
C GLN A 48 -16.83 9.31 -6.63
N LEU A 49 -17.10 8.71 -5.47
CA LEU A 49 -18.47 8.38 -5.06
C LEU A 49 -19.35 9.62 -4.87
N GLY A 50 -18.85 10.68 -4.24
CA GLY A 50 -19.61 11.91 -4.02
C GLY A 50 -20.07 12.58 -5.33
N MET A 51 -19.22 12.59 -6.36
CA MET A 51 -19.58 13.11 -7.68
C MET A 51 -20.57 12.19 -8.42
N SER A 52 -20.48 10.88 -8.19
CA SER A 52 -21.35 9.88 -8.81
C SER A 52 -22.80 9.88 -8.27
N VAL A 53 -23.02 10.41 -7.05
CA VAL A 53 -24.36 10.54 -6.46
C VAL A 53 -25.18 11.57 -7.24
N GLN A 54 -24.59 12.73 -7.55
CA GLN A 54 -25.25 13.84 -8.23
C GLN A 54 -25.53 13.56 -9.71
N SER A 55 -24.67 12.79 -10.37
CA SER A 55 -24.73 12.54 -11.81
C SER A 55 -25.65 11.37 -12.22
N HIS A 56 -26.25 10.67 -11.25
CA HIS A 56 -27.05 9.44 -11.46
C HIS A 56 -26.34 8.34 -12.28
N ASP A 57 -25.01 8.45 -12.40
CA ASP A 57 -24.19 7.67 -13.31
C ASP A 57 -23.65 6.43 -12.58
N ALA A 58 -24.29 5.29 -12.84
CA ALA A 58 -24.05 4.02 -12.13
C ALA A 58 -22.62 3.49 -12.31
N SER A 59 -21.96 3.86 -13.41
CA SER A 59 -20.57 3.46 -13.69
C SER A 59 -19.57 4.12 -12.74
N GLN A 60 -19.74 5.41 -12.46
CA GLN A 60 -18.88 6.15 -11.53
C GLN A 60 -19.08 5.73 -10.07
N ARG A 61 -20.30 5.30 -9.73
CA ARG A 61 -20.62 4.69 -8.43
C ARG A 61 -19.84 3.39 -8.24
N THR A 62 -19.87 2.51 -9.23
CA THR A 62 -19.17 1.21 -9.15
C THR A 62 -17.64 1.39 -9.12
N GLN A 63 -17.09 2.27 -9.94
CA GLN A 63 -15.64 2.53 -9.97
C GLN A 63 -15.12 3.18 -8.69
N GLY A 64 -15.87 4.15 -8.12
CA GLY A 64 -15.52 4.73 -6.83
C GLY A 64 -15.58 3.71 -5.69
N VAL A 65 -16.58 2.81 -5.69
CA VAL A 65 -16.67 1.71 -4.70
C VAL A 65 -15.47 0.77 -4.84
N LEU A 66 -15.09 0.38 -6.05
CA LEU A 66 -13.92 -0.48 -6.29
C LEU A 66 -12.60 0.18 -5.85
N CYS A 67 -12.46 1.50 -6.04
CA CYS A 67 -11.29 2.26 -5.57
C CYS A 67 -11.20 2.30 -4.04
N ILE A 68 -12.33 2.51 -3.35
CA ILE A 68 -12.42 2.46 -1.88
C ILE A 68 -12.06 1.07 -1.36
N LEU A 69 -12.62 0.02 -1.97
CA LEU A 69 -12.30 -1.37 -1.61
C LEU A 69 -10.81 -1.68 -1.82
N GLY A 70 -10.24 -1.26 -2.95
CA GLY A 70 -8.81 -1.42 -3.23
C GLY A 70 -7.92 -0.68 -2.22
N GLY A 71 -8.24 0.57 -1.88
CA GLY A 71 -7.51 1.34 -0.86
C GLY A 71 -7.60 0.72 0.54
N LEU A 72 -8.77 0.20 0.90
CA LEU A 72 -8.98 -0.48 2.17
C LEU A 72 -8.18 -1.79 2.26
N LEU A 73 -8.13 -2.57 1.18
CA LEU A 73 -7.30 -3.79 1.12
C LEU A 73 -5.81 -3.46 1.30
N ILE A 74 -5.31 -2.41 0.64
CA ILE A 74 -3.92 -1.95 0.78
C ILE A 74 -3.64 -1.49 2.22
N TYR A 75 -4.59 -0.82 2.87
CA TYR A 75 -4.46 -0.41 4.27
C TYR A 75 -4.28 -1.60 5.23
N PHE A 76 -4.92 -2.72 4.95
CA PHE A 76 -4.82 -3.94 5.76
C PHE A 76 -3.71 -4.91 5.34
N VAL A 77 -2.94 -4.63 4.28
CA VAL A 77 -1.87 -5.52 3.78
C VAL A 77 -0.89 -5.95 4.88
N LYS A 78 -0.43 -5.04 5.74
CA LYS A 78 0.49 -5.40 6.84
C LYS A 78 -0.15 -6.40 7.81
N ALA A 79 -1.44 -6.20 8.14
CA ALA A 79 -2.16 -7.09 9.06
C ALA A 79 -2.38 -8.48 8.44
N ILE A 80 -2.67 -8.52 7.13
CA ILE A 80 -2.80 -9.77 6.37
C ILE A 80 -1.46 -10.52 6.36
N LEU A 81 -0.36 -9.83 6.06
CA LEU A 81 0.97 -10.44 5.96
C LEU A 81 1.44 -11.03 7.31
N THR A 82 1.18 -10.32 8.41
CA THR A 82 1.42 -10.83 9.76
C THR A 82 0.53 -12.03 10.11
N SER A 83 -0.74 -12.04 9.67
CA SER A 83 -1.67 -13.14 9.96
C SER A 83 -1.34 -14.46 9.25
N ILE A 84 -0.70 -14.40 8.09
CA ILE A 84 -0.30 -15.58 7.30
C ILE A 84 1.10 -16.11 7.67
N GLY A 85 1.76 -15.53 8.68
CA GLY A 85 3.04 -16.03 9.19
C GLY A 85 4.27 -15.61 8.39
N ALA A 86 4.12 -14.70 7.41
CA ALA A 86 5.23 -14.05 6.73
C ALA A 86 5.65 -12.81 7.55
N ALA A 87 6.36 -13.05 8.66
CA ALA A 87 7.03 -12.04 9.47
C ALA A 87 8.54 -12.03 9.16
#